data_AF-A0AB36JMM9-F1
#
_entry.id   AF-A0AB36JMM9-F1
#
_cell.length_a   1.000
_cell.length_b   1.000
_cell.length_c   1.000
_cell.angle_alpha   90.00
_cell.angle_beta   90.00
_cell.angle_gamma   90.00
#
_symmetry.space_group_name_H-M   'P 1'
#
loop_
_entity.id
_entity.type
_entity.pdbx_description
1 polymer ?
#
loop_
_entity_poly.entity_id
_entity_poly.type
_entity_poly.pdbx_seq_one_letter_code
_entity_poly.pdbx_strand_id
1 'polypeptide(L)' 'MAYSQEIADKILEFAKLEPTIPVGTAHDFTTADFDQEDVRDTAKQLISSGKIKATIHEWHDELVTIVFRQ' A
#
# COMPACT_ATOMS: atom_id res chain seq x y z
N MET A 1 2.75 6.91 14.54
CA MET A 1 3.37 5.57 14.72
C MET A 1 2.26 4.56 14.97
N ALA A 2 1.69 4.00 13.92
CA ALA A 2 1.01 2.72 14.05
C ALA A 2 1.23 1.90 12.77
N TYR A 3 2.18 0.98 12.86
CA TYR A 3 2.17 -0.18 11.98
C TYR A 3 0.89 -0.96 12.28
N SER A 4 -0.03 -0.99 11.32
CA SER A 4 -1.28 -1.76 11.47
C SER A 4 -1.11 -3.10 10.79
N GLN A 5 -1.24 -4.17 11.58
CA GLN A 5 -1.12 -5.52 11.05
C GLN A 5 -2.24 -5.85 10.06
N GLU A 6 -3.44 -5.31 10.26
CA GLU A 6 -4.56 -5.48 9.32
C GLU A 6 -4.26 -4.85 7.96
N ILE A 7 -3.72 -3.63 7.97
CA ILE A 7 -3.29 -2.95 6.75
C ILE A 7 -2.15 -3.72 6.08
N ALA A 8 -1.20 -4.23 6.89
CA ALA A 8 -0.07 -4.99 6.38
C ALA A 8 -0.52 -6.28 5.68
N ASP A 9 -1.45 -7.02 6.28
CA ASP A 9 -2.00 -8.24 5.72
C ASP A 9 -2.75 -7.95 4.42
N LYS A 10 -3.58 -6.91 4.36
CA LYS A 10 -4.23 -6.47 3.11
C LYS A 10 -3.21 -6.14 2.02
N ILE A 11 -2.24 -5.28 2.31
CA ILE A 11 -1.19 -4.90 1.34
C ILE A 11 -0.44 -6.14 0.83
N LEU A 12 -0.15 -7.10 1.71
CA LEU A 12 0.51 -8.35 1.34
C LEU A 12 -0.38 -9.29 0.50
N GLU A 13 -1.67 -9.37 0.78
CA GLU A 13 -2.63 -10.10 -0.06
C GLU A 13 -2.69 -9.49 -1.46
N PHE A 14 -2.77 -8.16 -1.57
CA PHE A 14 -2.73 -7.48 -2.87
C PHE A 14 -1.40 -7.69 -3.60
N ALA A 15 -0.28 -7.61 -2.89
CA ALA A 15 1.04 -7.90 -3.47
C ALA A 15 1.13 -9.33 -4.03
N LYS A 16 0.45 -10.31 -3.42
CA LYS A 16 0.38 -11.69 -3.96
C LYS A 16 -0.49 -11.81 -5.20
N LEU A 17 -1.44 -10.90 -5.40
CA LEU A 17 -2.30 -10.84 -6.58
C LEU A 17 -1.65 -10.09 -7.77
N GLU A 18 -0.51 -9.42 -7.57
CA GLU A 18 0.25 -8.76 -8.65
C GLU A 18 0.60 -9.59 -9.90
N PRO A 19 0.72 -10.93 -9.88
CA PRO A 19 0.96 -11.69 -11.11
C PRO A 19 -0.24 -11.63 -12.08
N THR A 20 -1.44 -11.32 -11.59
CA THR A 20 -2.68 -11.24 -12.38
C THR A 20 -3.16 -9.81 -12.62
N ILE A 21 -2.60 -8.81 -11.94
CA ILE A 21 -3.03 -7.41 -12.01
C ILE A 21 -2.04 -6.63 -12.91
N PRO A 22 -2.53 -5.88 -13.93
CA PRO A 22 -1.66 -5.12 -14.81
C PRO A 22 -0.86 -4.04 -14.06
N VAL A 23 0.43 -3.92 -14.41
CA VAL A 23 1.33 -2.87 -13.94
C VAL A 23 0.71 -1.49 -14.19
N GLY A 24 0.66 -0.65 -13.15
CA GLY A 24 0.04 0.68 -13.23
C GLY A 24 -1.43 0.72 -12.82
N THR A 25 -2.02 -0.41 -12.43
CA THR A 25 -3.26 -0.40 -11.66
C THR A 25 -2.91 0.08 -10.25
N ALA A 26 -2.93 1.40 -10.06
CA ALA A 26 -2.85 2.00 -8.75
C ALA A 26 -4.06 1.47 -7.96
N HIS A 27 -3.85 0.49 -7.09
CA HIS A 27 -4.90 0.12 -6.16
C HIS A 27 -4.93 1.27 -5.17
N ASP A 28 -5.88 2.16 -5.45
CA ASP A 28 -6.34 3.17 -4.54
C ASP A 28 -6.72 2.44 -3.25
N PHE A 29 -5.77 2.37 -2.31
CA PHE A 29 -6.08 2.32 -0.89
C PHE A 29 -6.70 3.67 -0.48
N THR A 30 -7.68 4.16 -1.26
CA THR A 30 -8.62 5.21 -0.88
C THR A 30 -9.63 4.57 0.06
N THR A 31 -9.14 4.02 1.15
CA THR A 31 -10.00 3.39 2.14
C THR A 31 -10.43 4.49 3.08
N ALA A 32 -11.67 4.94 2.92
CA ALA A 32 -12.40 5.63 3.98
C ALA A 32 -12.45 4.79 5.28
N ASP A 33 -12.12 3.49 5.19
CA ASP A 33 -12.05 2.53 6.29
C ASP A 33 -10.74 2.52 7.09
N PHE A 34 -9.63 3.10 6.59
CA PHE A 34 -8.34 3.11 7.28
C PHE A 34 -7.67 4.48 7.28
N ASP A 35 -6.96 4.78 8.36
CA ASP A 35 -6.16 6.00 8.49
C ASP A 35 -5.03 6.00 7.45
N GLN A 36 -4.95 7.08 6.68
CA GLN A 36 -3.99 7.23 5.59
C GLN A 36 -2.54 7.34 6.10
N GLU A 37 -2.32 7.85 7.31
CA GLU A 37 -1.01 7.87 7.97
C GLU A 37 -0.57 6.44 8.32
N ASP A 38 -1.48 5.61 8.83
CA ASP A 38 -1.19 4.21 9.16
C ASP A 38 -0.94 3.38 7.90
N VAL A 39 -1.69 3.63 6.81
CA VAL A 39 -1.44 3.04 5.49
C VAL A 39 -0.05 3.40 4.99
N ARG A 40 0.32 4.67 5.07
CA ARG A 40 1.64 5.16 4.66
C ARG A 40 2.76 4.52 5.46
N ASP A 41 2.68 4.56 6.79
CA ASP A 41 3.71 4.02 7.68
C ASP A 41 3.87 2.50 7.46
N THR A 42 2.76 1.78 7.35
CA THR A 42 2.74 0.34 7.14
C THR A 42 3.32 -0.03 5.76
N ALA A 43 2.90 0.67 4.70
CA ALA A 43 3.43 0.46 3.35
C ALA A 43 4.94 0.76 3.28
N LYS A 44 5.40 1.86 3.89
CA LYS A 44 6.82 2.19 3.98
C LYS A 44 7.61 1.09 4.67
N GLN A 45 7.08 0.55 5.76
CA GLN A 45 7.74 -0.52 6.52
C GLN A 45 7.82 -1.81 5.70
N LEU A 46 6.77 -2.17 4.96
CA LEU A 46 6.76 -3.35 4.09
C LEU A 46 7.73 -3.22 2.92
N ILE A 47 7.81 -2.04 2.29
CA ILE A 47 8.78 -1.73 1.22
C ILE A 47 10.21 -1.77 1.77
N SER A 48 10.46 -1.11 2.91
CA SER A 48 11.78 -1.07 3.56
C SER A 48 12.26 -2.45 4.00
N SER A 49 11.33 -3.30 4.45
CA SER A 49 11.60 -4.69 4.81
C SER A 49 11.81 -5.61 3.59
N GLY A 50 11.61 -5.11 2.36
CA GLY A 50 11.69 -5.89 1.13
C GLY A 50 10.60 -6.93 0.97
N LYS A 51 9.51 -6.85 1.75
CA LYS A 51 8.37 -7.78 1.66
C LYS A 51 7.53 -7.55 0.40
N ILE A 52 7.49 -6.30 -0.08
CA ILE A 52 6.79 -5.89 -1.30
C ILE A 52 7.67 -4.94 -2.11
N LYS A 53 7.45 -4.90 -3.42
CA LYS A 53 7.98 -3.85 -4.31
C LYS A 53 6.84 -2.93 -4.70
N ALA A 54 6.73 -1.79 -4.02
CA ALA A 54 5.70 -0.80 -4.31
C ALA A 54 6.26 0.62 -4.19
N THR A 55 5.56 1.57 -4.78
CA THR A 55 5.81 3.00 -4.68
C THR A 55 4.58 3.68 -4.10
N ILE A 56 4.77 4.46 -3.06
CA ILE A 56 3.70 5.23 -2.42
C ILE A 56 3.58 6.57 -3.14
N HIS A 57 2.39 6.91 -3.62
CA HIS A 57 2.03 8.22 -4.13
C HIS A 57 1.12 8.91 -3.12
N GLU A 58 1.50 10.13 -2.75
CA GLU A 58 0.71 10.98 -1.85
C GLU A 58 0.09 12.09 -2.69
N TRP A 59 -1.23 12.26 -2.58
CA TRP A 59 -1.96 13.32 -3.25
C TRP A 59 -2.21 14.49 -2.30
N HIS A 60 -2.50 15.66 -2.87
CA HIS A 60 -2.73 16.89 -2.10
C HIS A 60 -3.92 16.80 -1.14
N ASP A 61 -4.84 15.86 -1.34
CA ASP A 61 -6.04 15.61 -0.52
C ASP A 61 -5.82 14.53 0.57
N GLU A 62 -4.58 14.34 1.05
CA GLU A 62 -4.21 13.33 2.06
C GLU A 62 -4.47 11.87 1.64
N LEU A 63 -4.82 11.65 0.36
CA LEU A 63 -4.99 10.32 -0.21
C LEU A 63 -3.62 9.69 -0.47
N VAL A 64 -3.45 8.46 0.00
CA VAL A 64 -2.25 7.65 -0.19
C VAL A 64 -2.60 6.49 -1.14
N THR A 65 -1.96 6.49 -2.30
CA THR A 65 -2.08 5.42 -3.28
C THR A 65 -0.83 4.55 -3.28
N ILE A 66 -0.99 3.24 -3.14
CA ILE A 66 0.12 2.28 -3.21
C ILE A 66 0.15 1.67 -4.61
N VAL A 67 1.21 1.99 -5.36
CA VAL A 67 1.42 1.46 -6.71
C VAL A 67 2.43 0.33 -6.64
N PHE A 68 1.97 -0.89 -6.77
CA PHE A 68 2.85 -2.05 -6.81
C PHE A 68 3.56 -2.14 -8.18
N ARG A 69 4.83 -2.57 -8.16
CA ARG A 69 5.69 -2.67 -9.34
C ARG A 69 6.28 -4.08 -9.41
N GLN A 70 6.09 -4.75 -10.55
CA GLN A 70 6.75 -6.02 -10.91
C GLN A 70 8.28 -5.88 -10.96
#